data_AF-A0A067NVM5-F1
#
_entry.id   AF-A0A067NVM5-F1
#
_cell.length_a   1.000
_cell.length_b   1.000
_cell.length_c   1.000
_cell.angle_alpha   90.00
_cell.angle_beta   90.00
_cell.angle_gamma   90.00
#
_symmetry.space_group_name_H-M   'P 1'
#
loop_
_entity.id
_entity.type
_entity.pdbx_description
1 polymer ?
#
loop_
_entity_poly.entity_id
_entity_poly.type
_entity_poly.pdbx_seq_one_letter_code
_entity_poly.pdbx_strand_id
1 'polypeptide(L)' 'MAAEPGFHPHLPGAKYTFLSKAIGATMWFFIFYRFRQDGGKLLGKHPWEGHGHGHGHEEHH' A
#
# COMPACT_ATOMS: atom_id res chain seq x y z
N MET A 1 17.20 -45.36 27.17
CA MET A 1 17.06 -44.28 26.17
C MET A 1 16.17 -43.21 26.79
N ALA A 2 16.73 -42.04 27.15
CA ALA A 2 15.94 -40.94 27.69
C ALA A 2 15.15 -40.27 26.55
N ALA A 3 13.87 -39.98 26.77
CA ALA A 3 13.01 -39.32 25.79
C ALA A 3 13.48 -37.87 25.60
N GLU A 4 13.78 -37.52 24.35
CA GLU A 4 14.07 -36.15 23.92
C GLU A 4 12.92 -35.22 24.38
N PRO A 5 13.18 -34.05 24.97
CA PRO A 5 12.12 -33.12 25.33
C PRO A 5 11.44 -32.62 24.06
N GLY A 6 10.25 -33.18 23.78
CA GLY A 6 9.45 -32.86 22.61
C GLY A 6 9.16 -31.36 22.54
N PHE A 7 9.05 -30.85 21.32
CA PHE A 7 8.66 -29.46 21.07
C PHE A 7 7.30 -29.19 21.73
N HIS A 8 7.28 -28.40 22.81
CA HIS A 8 6.07 -27.91 23.47
C HIS A 8 5.78 -26.49 22.97
N PRO A 9 5.02 -26.31 21.87
CA PRO A 9 4.65 -24.99 21.40
C PRO A 9 3.77 -24.33 22.45
N HIS A 10 4.31 -23.33 23.14
CA HIS A 10 3.50 -22.44 23.95
C HIS A 10 2.53 -21.72 23.02
N LEU A 11 1.23 -21.88 23.25
CA LEU A 11 0.25 -21.11 22.50
C LEU A 11 0.53 -19.62 22.78
N PRO A 12 0.83 -18.79 21.77
CA PRO A 12 1.02 -17.37 21.98
C PRO A 12 -0.24 -16.84 22.63
N GLY A 13 -0.10 -16.19 23.79
CA GLY A 13 -1.24 -15.74 24.58
C GLY A 13 -2.20 -14.94 23.71
N ALA A 14 -3.51 -15.16 23.88
CA ALA A 14 -4.55 -14.57 23.03
C ALA A 14 -4.40 -13.05 22.84
N LYS A 15 -3.89 -12.35 23.86
CA LYS A 15 -3.56 -10.91 23.83
C LYS A 15 -2.56 -10.54 22.74
N TYR A 16 -1.51 -11.35 22.55
CA TYR A 16 -0.49 -11.11 21.53
C TYR A 16 -1.07 -11.30 20.13
N THR A 17 -1.82 -12.38 19.92
CA THR A 17 -2.47 -12.64 18.62
C THR A 17 -3.48 -11.55 18.24
N PHE A 18 -4.25 -11.03 19.21
CA PHE A 18 -5.17 -9.92 18.98
C PHE A 18 -4.44 -8.64 18.62
N LEU A 19 -3.38 -8.29 19.35
CA LEU A 19 -2.58 -7.11 19.07
C LEU A 19 -1.90 -7.20 17.69
N SER A 20 -1.31 -8.35 17.35
CA SER A 20 -0.71 -8.59 16.02
C SER A 20 -1.74 -8.42 14.90
N LYS A 21 -2.96 -8.92 15.09
CA LYS A 21 -4.06 -8.75 14.12
C LYS A 21 -4.52 -7.30 14.02
N ALA A 22 -4.61 -6.58 15.15
CA ALA A 22 -4.99 -5.17 15.16
C ALA A 22 -3.96 -4.29 14.45
N ILE A 23 -2.66 -4.53 14.68
CA ILE A 23 -1.57 -3.80 14.01
C ILE A 23 -1.54 -4.13 12.52
N GLY A 24 -1.64 -5.42 12.15
CA GLY A 24 -1.70 -5.83 10.74
C GLY A 24 -2.91 -5.25 10.01
N ALA A 25 -4.08 -5.25 10.66
CA ALA A 25 -5.29 -4.63 10.13
C ALA A 25 -5.14 -3.11 9.96
N THR A 26 -4.50 -2.43 10.92
CA THR A 26 -4.21 -0.98 10.84
C THR A 26 -3.27 -0.66 9.67
N MET A 27 -2.23 -1.46 9.47
CA MET A 27 -1.31 -1.32 8.34
C MET A 27 -2.06 -1.40 7.00
N TRP A 28 -2.87 -2.46 6.81
CA TRP A 28 -3.65 -2.63 5.59
C TRP A 28 -4.72 -1.54 5.42
N PHE A 29 -5.39 -1.16 6.50
CA PHE A 29 -6.33 -0.03 6.51
C PHE A 29 -5.67 1.23 5.98
N PHE A 30 -4.43 1.50 6.39
CA PHE A 30 -3.69 2.67 5.93
C PHE A 30 -3.32 2.60 4.45
N ILE A 31 -2.94 1.42 3.95
CA ILE A 31 -2.66 1.19 2.52
C ILE A 31 -3.92 1.46 1.68
N PHE A 32 -5.09 0.93 2.06
CA PHE A 32 -6.34 1.18 1.34
C PHE A 32 -6.81 2.63 1.44
N TYR A 33 -6.63 3.26 2.60
CA TYR A 33 -6.91 4.69 2.77
C TYR A 33 -6.04 5.52 1.82
N ARG A 34 -4.73 5.24 1.79
CA ARG A 34 -3.76 5.90 0.92
C ARG A 34 -4.07 5.63 -0.55
N PHE A 35 -4.42 4.39 -0.91
CA PHE A 35 -4.81 4.03 -2.27
C PHE A 35 -6.08 4.77 -2.73
N ARG A 36 -7.07 4.95 -1.86
CA ARG A 36 -8.25 5.78 -2.20
C ARG A 36 -7.88 7.24 -2.45
N GLN A 37 -6.97 7.79 -1.63
CA GLN A 37 -6.52 9.18 -1.79
C GLN A 37 -5.61 9.38 -3.01
N ASP A 38 -4.70 8.45 -3.27
CA ASP A 38 -3.76 8.51 -4.40
C ASP A 38 -4.33 7.90 -5.68
N GLY A 39 -5.42 7.14 -5.62
CA GLY A 39 -6.07 6.51 -6.77
C GLY A 39 -6.64 7.52 -7.76
N GLY A 40 -7.19 8.63 -7.27
CA GLY A 40 -7.57 9.76 -8.12
C GLY A 40 -6.38 10.46 -8.77
N LYS A 41 -5.18 10.30 -8.22
CA LYS A 41 -3.91 10.85 -8.75
C LYS A 41 -3.33 10.02 -9.89
N LEU A 42 -3.70 8.74 -9.97
CA LEU A 42 -3.27 7.82 -11.03
C LEU A 42 -4.20 7.86 -12.27
N LEU A 43 -5.43 8.38 -12.15
CA LEU A 43 -6.39 8.48 -13.25
C LEU A 43 -6.31 9.78 -14.06
N GLY A 44 -5.46 10.74 -13.68
CA GLY A 44 -5.52 12.11 -14.24
C GLY A 44 -4.20 12.73 -14.66
N LYS A 45 -3.09 11.98 -14.71
CA LYS A 45 -1.80 12.53 -15.16
C LYS A 45 -1.08 11.54 -16.08
N HIS A 46 -1.58 11.40 -17.30
CA HIS A 46 -0.69 10.93 -18.34
C HIS A 46 0.26 12.05 -18.75
N PRO A 47 1.58 11.80 -18.78
CA PRO A 47 2.56 12.80 -19.18
C PRO A 47 2.46 13.22 -20.66
N TRP A 48 1.63 12.56 -21.48
CA TRP A 48 1.43 12.87 -22.90
C TRP A 48 0.17 13.69 -23.22
N GLU A 49 -0.78 13.85 -22.29
CA GLU A 49 -1.95 14.72 -22.49
C GLU A 49 -1.61 16.22 -22.42
N GLY A 50 -0.41 16.57 -21.96
CA GLY A 50 0.13 17.93 -22.03
C GLY A 50 0.94 18.24 -23.30
N HIS A 51 1.06 17.32 -24.25
CA HIS A 51 1.95 17.48 -25.41
C HIS A 51 1.30 17.11 -26.74
N GLY A 52 0.08 17.59 -26.99
CA GLY A 52 -0.59 17.44 -28.27
C GLY A 52 -1.40 18.68 -28.64
N HIS A 53 -0.98 19.32 -29.74
CA HIS A 53 -1.68 20.33 -30.55
C HIS A 53 -1.44 21.82 -30.25
N GLY A 54 -0.55 22.41 -31.06
CA GLY A 54 -0.42 23.86 -31.21
C GLY A 54 0.71 24.31 -32.13
N HIS A 55 0.79 23.82 -33.37
CA HIS A 55 1.58 24.47 -34.42
C HIS A 55 0.89 25.79 -34.79
N GLY A 56 1.28 26.89 -34.15
CA GLY A 56 0.91 28.25 -34.52
C GLY A 56 2.14 29.04 -34.91
N HIS A 57 2.35 29.20 -36.21
CA HIS A 57 3.20 30.27 -36.76
C HIS A 57 2.64 31.61 -36.26
N GLU A 58 3.41 32.37 -35.50
CA GLU A 58 3.25 33.83 -35.47
C GLU A 58 4.61 34.47 -35.75
N GLU A 59 4.74 34.90 -36.99
CA GLU A 59 5.66 35.95 -37.41
C GLU A 59 5.29 37.23 -36.68
N HIS A 60 6.27 37.95 -36.14
CA HIS A 60 6.09 39.35 -35.81
C HIS A 60 7.34 40.13 -36.20
N HIS A 61 7.23 40.79 -37.36
CA HIS A 61 7.92 42.03 -37.70
C HIS A 61 7.30 43.21 -36.93
#